data_AF-A0A1W1DV19-F1
#
_entry.id   AF-A0A1W1DV19-F1
#
_cell.length_a   1.000
_cell.length_b   1.000
_cell.length_c   1.000
_cell.angle_alpha   90.00
_cell.angle_beta   90.00
_cell.angle_gamma   90.00
#
_symmetry.space_group_name_H-M   'P 1'
#
loop_
_entity.id
_entity.type
_entity.pdbx_description
1 polymer ?
#
loop_
_entity_poly.entity_id
_entity_poly.type
_entity_poly.pdbx_seq_one_letter_code
_entity_poly.pdbx_strand_id
1 'polypeptide(L)' 'MFGETDVDAILQEIENCHAAHPDNHVRLLGLDNFAQCAGTSMVIYRGQTV' A
#
# COMPACT_ATOMS: atom_id res chain seq x y z
N MET A 1 1.15 -6.69 5.35
CA MET A 1 1.77 -8.03 5.40
C MET A 1 2.02 -8.35 6.87
N PHE A 2 1.51 -9.48 7.41
CA PHE A 2 1.64 -9.80 8.83
C PHE A 2 3.08 -10.19 9.17
N GLY A 3 3.68 -9.52 10.16
CA GLY A 3 5.06 -9.82 10.61
C GLY A 3 6.16 -9.41 9.62
N GLU A 4 5.81 -8.69 8.55
CA GLU A 4 6.80 -8.17 7.59
C GLU A 4 7.54 -6.98 8.19
N THR A 5 8.86 -6.97 8.00
CA THR A 5 9.75 -5.90 8.48
C THR A 5 10.65 -5.34 7.39
N ASP A 6 10.72 -6.01 6.24
CA ASP A 6 11.51 -5.55 5.10
C ASP A 6 10.74 -4.50 4.29
N VAL A 7 11.37 -3.34 4.10
CA VAL A 7 10.81 -2.23 3.33
C VAL A 7 10.80 -2.57 1.84
N ASP A 8 11.83 -3.26 1.35
CA ASP A 8 11.97 -3.55 -0.07
C ASP A 8 10.89 -4.54 -0.51
N ALA A 9 10.54 -5.52 0.32
CA ALA A 9 9.43 -6.44 0.08
C ALA A 9 8.07 -5.71 -0.04
N ILE A 10 7.83 -4.70 0.81
CA ILE A 10 6.59 -3.91 0.77
C ILE A 10 6.53 -3.06 -0.51
N LEU A 11 7.64 -2.42 -0.89
CA LEU A 11 7.71 -1.60 -2.10
C LEU A 11 7.55 -2.45 -3.36
N GLN A 12 8.17 -3.63 -3.41
CA GLN A 12 8.05 -4.56 -4.52
C GLN A 12 6.59 -4.94 -4.77
N GLU A 13 5.80 -5.17 -3.72
CA GLU A 13 4.40 -5.53 -3.86
C GLU A 13 3.54 -4.35 -4.35
N ILE A 14 3.88 -3.13 -3.92
CA ILE A 14 3.23 -1.91 -4.42
C ILE A 14 3.50 -1.73 -5.93
N GLU A 15 4.73 -1.99 -6.38
CA GLU A 15 5.09 -1.99 -7.80
C GLU A 15 4.33 -3.05 -8.59
N ASN A 16 4.26 -4.28 -8.07
CA ASN A 16 3.50 -5.38 -8.70
C ASN A 16 2.01 -5.02 -8.83
N CYS A 17 1.43 -4.42 -7.79
CA CYS A 17 0.04 -3.98 -7.77
C CYS A 17 -0.22 -2.87 -8.81
N HIS A 18 0.69 -1.91 -8.95
CA HIS A 18 0.57 -0.86 -9.96
C HIS A 18 0.75 -1.41 -11.38
N ALA A 19 1.68 -2.34 -11.60
CA ALA A 19 1.88 -2.98 -12.90
C ALA A 19 0.63 -3.77 -13.34
N ALA A 20 -0.07 -4.41 -12.39
CA ALA A 20 -1.34 -5.10 -12.66
C ALA A 20 -2.51 -4.13 -12.91
N HIS A 21 -2.47 -2.94 -12.31
CA HIS A 21 -3.54 -1.94 -12.36
C HIS A 21 -2.99 -0.52 -12.57
N PRO A 22 -2.52 -0.18 -13.79
CA PRO A 22 -1.75 1.04 -14.04
C PRO A 22 -2.56 2.33 -13.86
N ASP A 23 -3.86 2.31 -14.13
CA ASP A 23 -4.70 3.53 -14.06
C ASP A 23 -5.31 3.77 -12.67
N ASN A 24 -5.11 2.85 -11.73
CA ASN A 24 -5.75 2.89 -10.41
C ASN A 24 -4.88 3.57 -9.34
N HIS A 25 -5.55 4.10 -8.32
CA HIS A 25 -4.89 4.53 -7.10
C HIS A 25 -4.37 3.33 -6.30
N VAL A 26 -3.10 3.36 -5.93
CA VAL A 26 -2.51 2.40 -4.99
C VAL A 26 -2.19 3.11 -3.69
N ARG A 27 -2.67 2.55 -2.57
CA ARG A 27 -2.50 3.10 -1.23
C ARG A 27 -1.84 2.07 -0.32
N LEU A 28 -0.88 2.54 0.48
CA LEU A 28 -0.32 1.76 1.58
C LEU A 28 -1.13 2.03 2.84
N LEU A 29 -1.58 0.96 3.50
CA LEU A 29 -2.35 0.99 4.74
C LEU A 29 -1.57 0.24 5.83
N GLY A 30 -1.32 0.91 6.95
CA GLY A 30 -0.78 0.29 8.16
C GLY A 30 -1.87 0.17 9.21
N LEU A 31 -2.05 -1.04 9.73
CA LEU A 31 -3.03 -1.36 10.74
C LEU A 31 -2.36 -1.46 12.12
N ASP A 32 -2.97 -0.81 13.11
CA ASP A 32 -2.63 -0.98 14.51
C ASP A 32 -3.58 -2.03 15.10
N ASN A 33 -3.02 -3.18 15.47
CA ASN A 33 -3.76 -4.31 16.01
C ASN A 33 -4.18 -4.10 17.48
N PHE A 34 -3.50 -3.25 18.25
CA PHE A 34 -3.87 -2.94 19.63
C PHE A 34 -5.04 -1.98 19.68
N ALA A 35 -4.97 -0.90 18.89
CA ALA A 35 -6.05 0.09 18.79
C ALA A 35 -7.19 -0.33 17.85
N GLN A 36 -7.03 -1.45 17.13
CA GLN A 36 -7.97 -1.97 16.14
C GLN A 36 -8.36 -0.94 15.06
N CYS A 37 -7.38 -0.18 14.59
CA CYS A 37 -7.61 0.93 13.67
C CYS A 37 -6.57 1.02 12.55
N ALA A 38 -6.85 1.84 11.55
CA ALA A 38 -5.88 2.20 10.53
C ALA A 38 -4.93 3.28 11.08
N GLY A 39 -3.75 2.86 11.55
CA GLY A 39 -2.74 3.77 12.12
C GLY A 39 -2.09 4.68 11.07
N THR A 40 -1.96 4.22 9.82
CA THR A 40 -1.43 5.04 8.72
C THR A 40 -2.10 4.71 7.41
N SER A 41 -2.32 5.73 6.56
CA SER A 41 -2.78 5.54 5.20
C SER A 41 -2.20 6.61 4.28
N MET A 42 -1.53 6.19 3.21
CA MET A 42 -0.91 7.09 2.25
C MET A 42 -1.10 6.60 0.81
N VAL A 43 -1.21 7.53 -0.13
CA VAL A 43 -1.27 7.23 -1.57
C VAL A 43 0.15 7.11 -2.10
N ILE A 44 0.47 5.99 -2.73
CA ILE A 44 1.79 5.74 -3.34
C ILE A 44 1.73 6.03 -4.84
N TYR A 45 0.72 5.49 -5.54
CA TYR A 45 0.47 5.79 -6.94
C TYR A 45 -0.87 6.50 -7.11
N ARG A 46 -0.88 7.58 -7.90
CA ARG A 46 -2.10 8.28 -8.27
C ARG A 46 -2.68 7.69 -9.54
N GLY A 47 -3.96 7.32 -9.50
CA GLY A 47 -4.68 6.92 -10.69
C GLY A 47 -4.91 8.08 -11.65
N GLN A 48 -5.21 7.76 -12.90
CA GLN A 48 -5.58 8.78 -13.88
C GLN A 48 -6.97 9.31 -13.55
N THR A 49 -7.09 10.64 -13.44
CA THR A 49 -8.38 11.30 -13.27
C THR A 49 -8.94 11.63 -14.64
N VAL A 50 -10.20 11.25 -14.89
CA VAL A 50 -10.94 11.56 -16.12
C VAL A 50 -11.43 13.00 -16.17
#